data_AF-A0A9D1DTQ6-F1
#
_entry.id   AF-A0A9D1DTQ6-F1
#
_cell.length_a   1.000
_cell.length_b   1.000
_cell.length_c   1.000
_cell.angle_alpha   90.00
_cell.angle_beta   90.00
_cell.angle_gamma   90.00
#
_symmetry.space_group_name_H-M   'P 1'
#
loop_
_entity.id
_entity.type
_entity.pdbx_description
1 polymer ?
#
loop_
_entity_poly.entity_id
_entity_poly.type
_entity_poly.pdbx_seq_one_letter_code
_entity_poly.pdbx_strand_id
1 'polypeptide(L)'
;MKEKKKKEENKYIKFIKDLYQSKRGRAVLFFIFYFIFFFVLISLIRTNYNSNRTVDTPNDNKVNTEYKLDGIESGNYHFTREENINGVVTNFTGDKSDDKIEGVMTSNNTFYNYFIYGNINLIKTTDKYEVTSELYHFNNITDDNNISKFLEKAYLISKTEYESGNTSYNYEITTNTIDSIINNTNLDIADIPNKITLETNEEDEVVKITYDLTSYSTYLNNMPTTTTITVSYSNFGEIEDIEIPES
;
A
#
# COMPACT_ATOMS: atom_id res chain seq x y z
N MET A 1 9.24 49.23 63.16
CA MET A 1 10.40 48.33 63.02
C MET A 1 9.91 47.09 62.25
N LYS A 2 10.25 46.94 60.96
CA LYS A 2 9.79 45.80 60.14
C LYS A 2 10.89 44.73 60.14
N GLU A 3 10.63 43.60 60.80
CA GLU A 3 11.49 42.42 60.74
C GLU A 3 11.60 41.91 59.30
N LYS A 4 12.83 41.94 58.74
CA LYS A 4 13.15 41.25 57.50
C LYS A 4 13.26 39.75 57.81
N LYS A 5 12.27 38.96 57.43
CA LYS A 5 12.40 37.50 57.34
C LYS A 5 13.54 37.17 56.36
N LYS A 6 14.69 36.69 56.88
CA LYS A 6 15.74 36.09 56.07
C LYS A 6 15.14 34.86 55.37
N LYS A 7 14.98 34.93 54.04
CA LYS A 7 14.71 33.74 53.23
C LYS A 7 15.93 32.84 53.36
N GLU A 8 15.76 31.65 53.92
CA GLU A 8 16.74 30.58 53.81
C GLU A 8 16.88 30.26 52.32
N GLU A 9 17.95 30.76 51.70
CA GLU A 9 18.27 30.42 50.33
C GLU A 9 18.58 28.92 50.27
N ASN A 10 17.78 28.20 49.48
CA ASN A 10 17.93 26.77 49.31
C ASN A 10 19.37 26.44 48.88
N LYS A 11 20.03 25.52 49.60
CA LYS A 11 21.46 25.18 49.45
C LYS A 11 21.86 24.88 48.00
N TYR A 12 20.94 24.32 47.21
CA TYR A 12 21.13 24.02 45.79
C TYR A 12 21.18 25.28 44.91
N ILE A 13 20.37 26.29 45.20
CA ILE A 13 20.33 27.55 44.43
C ILE A 13 21.63 28.33 44.63
N LYS A 14 22.14 28.33 45.87
CA LYS A 14 23.43 28.96 46.19
C LYS A 14 24.59 28.28 45.46
N PHE A 15 24.61 26.95 45.44
CA PHE A 15 25.62 26.16 44.73
C PHE A 15 25.63 26.40 43.21
N ILE A 16 24.45 26.47 42.58
CA ILE A 16 24.33 26.78 41.13
C ILE A 16 24.82 28.21 40.84
N LYS A 17 24.48 29.16 41.71
CA LYS A 17 24.90 30.57 41.59
C LYS A 17 26.42 30.73 41.74
N ASP A 18 27.04 29.96 42.63
CA ASP A 18 28.49 29.97 42.84
C ASP A 18 29.23 29.34 41.64
N LEU A 19 28.69 28.27 41.06
CA LEU A 19 29.24 27.66 39.84
C LEU A 19 29.15 28.60 38.62
N TYR A 20 28.04 29.34 38.47
CA TYR A 20 27.82 30.26 37.35
C TYR A 20 28.80 31.46 37.33
N GLN A 21 29.35 31.83 38.49
CA GLN A 21 30.28 32.96 38.58
C GLN A 21 31.68 32.65 38.02
N SER A 22 32.06 31.38 37.89
CA SER A 22 33.38 30.99 37.38
C SER A 22 33.34 30.57 35.91
N LYS A 23 34.41 30.87 35.14
CA LYS A 23 34.52 30.43 33.73
C LYS A 23 34.46 28.91 33.58
N ARG A 24 35.11 28.18 34.50
CA ARG A 24 35.11 26.70 34.54
C ARG A 24 33.74 26.14 34.99
N GLY A 25 33.11 26.77 35.99
CA GLY A 25 31.79 26.34 36.48
C GLY A 25 30.66 26.59 35.47
N ARG A 26 30.75 27.64 34.64
CA ARG A 26 29.84 27.80 33.48
C ARG A 26 29.96 26.68 32.46
N ALA A 27 31.18 26.21 32.17
CA ALA A 27 31.37 25.06 31.29
C ALA A 27 30.80 23.78 31.91
N VAL A 28 31.01 23.55 33.21
CA VAL A 28 30.42 22.41 33.93
C VAL A 28 28.89 22.45 33.91
N LEU A 29 28.29 23.62 34.14
CA LEU A 29 26.84 23.81 34.05
C LEU A 29 26.32 23.56 32.63
N PHE A 30 27.06 23.99 31.60
CA PHE A 30 26.73 23.74 30.20
C PHE A 30 26.74 22.24 29.88
N PHE A 31 27.76 21.50 30.34
CA PHE A 31 27.82 20.04 30.16
C PHE A 31 26.70 19.31 30.90
N ILE A 32 26.39 19.70 32.14
CA ILE A 32 25.28 19.10 32.92
C ILE A 32 23.94 19.39 32.24
N PHE A 33 23.73 20.61 31.74
CA PHE A 33 22.53 20.96 30.98
C PHE A 33 22.39 20.10 29.73
N TYR A 34 23.43 19.98 28.91
CA TYR A 34 23.40 19.16 27.71
C TYR A 34 23.20 17.68 28.02
N PHE A 35 23.82 17.17 29.09
CA PHE A 35 23.62 15.79 29.54
C PHE A 35 22.16 15.52 29.89
N ILE A 36 21.53 16.41 30.66
CA ILE A 36 20.09 16.30 31.00
C ILE A 36 19.23 16.47 29.75
N PHE A 37 19.56 17.43 28.88
CA PHE A 37 18.84 17.67 27.64
C PHE A 37 18.85 16.43 26.72
N PHE A 38 20.02 15.84 26.47
CA PHE A 38 20.12 14.61 25.68
C PHE A 38 19.50 13.41 26.39
N PHE A 39 19.58 13.32 27.72
CA PHE A 39 18.93 12.26 28.48
C PHE A 39 17.40 12.34 28.37
N VAL A 40 16.83 13.54 28.45
CA VAL A 40 15.39 13.79 28.21
C VAL A 40 15.04 13.52 26.76
N LEU A 41 15.86 13.94 25.79
CA LEU A 41 15.64 13.66 24.37
C LEU A 41 15.61 12.15 24.10
N ILE A 42 16.60 11.40 24.59
CA ILE A 42 16.67 9.94 24.45
C ILE A 42 15.51 9.28 25.19
N SER A 43 15.14 9.78 26.38
CA SER A 43 13.99 9.27 27.12
C SER A 43 12.69 9.52 26.35
N LEU A 44 12.48 10.70 25.78
CA LEU A 44 11.32 11.04 24.95
C LEU A 44 11.28 10.21 23.67
N ILE A 45 12.41 10.02 23.00
CA ILE A 45 12.53 9.13 21.84
C ILE A 45 12.17 7.70 22.25
N ARG A 46 12.66 7.21 23.40
CA ARG A 46 12.39 5.85 23.89
C ARG A 46 10.97 5.65 24.41
N THR A 47 10.35 6.66 25.03
CA THR A 47 8.93 6.60 25.43
C THR A 47 7.99 6.78 24.25
N ASN A 48 8.37 7.54 23.20
CA ASN A 48 7.67 7.52 21.92
C ASN A 48 7.97 6.26 21.08
N TYR A 49 9.04 5.51 21.41
CA TYR A 49 9.32 4.18 20.87
C TYR A 49 8.56 3.06 21.58
N ASN A 50 7.83 3.37 22.65
CA ASN A 50 6.75 2.53 23.15
C ASN A 50 5.42 3.01 22.58
N SER A 51 5.37 3.13 21.25
CA SER A 51 4.14 2.75 20.56
C SER A 51 4.15 1.21 20.53
N ASN A 52 3.55 0.53 21.50
CA ASN A 52 2.12 0.25 21.40
C ASN A 52 1.40 1.23 20.46
N ARG A 53 1.75 1.17 19.16
CA ARG A 53 0.76 1.14 18.11
C ARG A 53 0.10 -0.23 18.28
N THR A 54 -0.65 -0.39 19.37
CA THR A 54 -2.03 -0.78 19.13
C THR A 54 -2.49 0.30 18.16
N VAL A 55 -2.56 -0.07 16.89
CA VAL A 55 -3.59 0.48 16.03
C VAL A 55 -4.84 0.23 16.88
N ASP A 56 -5.19 1.22 17.71
CA ASP A 56 -6.57 1.50 17.99
C ASP A 56 -7.11 1.69 16.60
N THR A 57 -7.61 0.61 16.02
CA THR A 57 -8.47 0.67 14.86
C THR A 57 -9.56 1.61 15.35
N PRO A 58 -9.63 2.87 14.88
CA PRO A 58 -10.94 3.48 14.88
C PRO A 58 -11.68 2.59 13.91
N ASN A 59 -12.53 1.72 14.45
CA ASN A 59 -13.45 0.90 13.68
C ASN A 59 -14.53 1.79 13.04
N ASP A 60 -14.14 2.99 12.58
CA ASP A 60 -14.97 4.12 12.22
C ASP A 60 -14.31 5.09 11.23
N ASN A 61 -13.06 4.86 10.79
CA ASN A 61 -12.59 5.46 9.54
C ASN A 61 -12.87 4.47 8.41
N LYS A 62 -14.15 4.12 8.19
CA LYS A 62 -14.59 3.98 6.80
C LYS A 62 -14.33 5.35 6.19
N VAL A 63 -13.22 5.50 5.48
CA VAL A 63 -13.15 6.56 4.48
C VAL A 63 -14.41 6.33 3.66
N ASN A 64 -15.33 7.27 3.74
CA ASN A 64 -16.56 7.26 2.95
C ASN A 64 -16.11 7.51 1.52
N THR A 65 -15.51 6.49 0.91
CA THR A 65 -14.99 6.57 -0.44
C THR A 65 -16.19 6.62 -1.35
N GLU A 66 -16.27 7.68 -2.14
CA GLU A 66 -17.43 7.95 -3.01
C GLU A 66 -17.46 7.01 -4.22
N TYR A 67 -16.42 6.20 -4.44
CA TYR A 67 -16.35 5.24 -5.55
C TYR A 67 -17.10 3.92 -5.29
N LYS A 68 -17.47 3.25 -6.37
CA LYS A 68 -18.15 1.96 -6.37
C LYS A 68 -17.28 0.87 -7.01
N LEU A 69 -17.07 -0.22 -6.28
CA LEU A 69 -16.35 -1.41 -6.73
C LEU A 69 -17.28 -2.54 -7.19
N ASP A 70 -18.60 -2.37 -7.06
CA ASP A 70 -19.62 -3.38 -7.34
C ASP A 70 -19.53 -3.96 -8.76
N GLY A 71 -19.21 -3.12 -9.76
CA GLY A 71 -18.95 -3.61 -11.12
C GLY A 71 -17.84 -4.67 -11.16
N ILE A 72 -16.71 -4.43 -10.48
CA ILE A 72 -15.58 -5.37 -10.43
C ILE A 72 -15.91 -6.55 -9.51
N GLU A 73 -16.45 -6.30 -8.32
CA GLU A 73 -16.78 -7.33 -7.32
C GLU A 73 -17.90 -8.28 -7.78
N SER A 74 -18.70 -7.88 -8.77
CA SER A 74 -19.68 -8.76 -9.41
C SER A 74 -19.05 -9.88 -10.26
N GLY A 75 -17.78 -9.74 -10.66
CA GLY A 75 -17.07 -10.72 -11.47
C GLY A 75 -17.56 -10.81 -12.92
N ASN A 76 -18.27 -9.81 -13.44
CA ASN A 76 -18.74 -9.80 -14.83
C ASN A 76 -18.33 -8.50 -15.55
N TYR A 77 -17.27 -8.56 -16.35
CA TYR A 77 -16.71 -7.39 -17.05
C TYR A 77 -15.70 -7.76 -18.14
N HIS A 78 -15.52 -6.84 -19.10
CA HIS A 78 -14.36 -6.83 -20.00
C HIS A 78 -13.18 -6.14 -19.31
N PHE A 79 -11.95 -6.62 -19.54
CA PHE A 79 -10.75 -5.98 -19.02
C PHE A 79 -9.57 -5.96 -19.98
N THR A 80 -8.70 -4.98 -19.75
CA THR A 80 -7.32 -4.97 -20.23
C THR A 80 -6.38 -4.92 -19.03
N ARG A 81 -5.28 -5.67 -19.09
CA ARG A 81 -4.25 -5.71 -18.06
C ARG A 81 -2.88 -5.58 -18.69
N GLU A 82 -2.11 -4.61 -18.25
CA GLU A 82 -0.69 -4.44 -18.60
C GLU A 82 0.17 -4.74 -17.37
N GLU A 83 1.09 -5.69 -17.50
CA GLU A 83 2.12 -5.97 -16.50
C GLU A 83 3.47 -5.53 -17.04
N ASN A 84 4.14 -4.61 -16.35
CA ASN A 84 5.50 -4.17 -16.66
C ASN A 84 6.43 -4.54 -15.51
N ILE A 85 7.26 -5.56 -15.72
CA ILE A 85 8.23 -6.05 -14.75
C ILE A 85 9.62 -5.85 -15.34
N ASN A 86 10.44 -4.98 -14.73
CA ASN A 86 11.77 -4.63 -15.19
C ASN A 86 11.84 -4.22 -16.68
N GLY A 87 10.79 -3.55 -17.19
CA GLY A 87 10.69 -3.12 -18.59
C GLY A 87 10.17 -4.20 -19.54
N VAL A 88 9.94 -5.42 -19.08
CA VAL A 88 9.27 -6.48 -19.85
C VAL A 88 7.76 -6.28 -19.71
N VAL A 89 7.10 -6.00 -20.82
CA VAL A 89 5.65 -5.75 -20.86
C VAL A 89 4.92 -7.00 -21.35
N THR A 90 3.94 -7.45 -20.56
CA THR A 90 2.97 -8.46 -20.97
C THR A 90 1.57 -7.85 -20.88
N ASN A 91 0.81 -7.98 -21.97
CA ASN A 91 -0.54 -7.46 -22.06
C ASN A 91 -1.56 -8.60 -22.07
N PHE A 92 -2.69 -8.36 -21.45
CA PHE A 92 -3.84 -9.24 -21.49
C PHE A 92 -5.07 -8.41 -21.86
N THR A 93 -5.93 -9.00 -22.66
CA THR A 93 -7.27 -8.50 -22.95
C THR A 93 -8.20 -9.68 -22.85
N GLY A 94 -9.32 -9.53 -22.16
CA GLY A 94 -10.21 -10.64 -21.92
C GLY A 94 -11.52 -10.23 -21.30
N ASP A 95 -12.37 -11.23 -21.16
CA ASP A 95 -13.68 -11.14 -20.55
C ASP A 95 -13.69 -12.02 -19.31
N LYS A 96 -14.31 -11.52 -18.24
CA LYS A 96 -14.56 -12.26 -17.01
C LYS A 96 -16.05 -12.46 -16.83
N SER A 97 -16.44 -13.68 -16.48
CA SER A 97 -17.79 -14.06 -16.11
C SER A 97 -17.70 -15.04 -14.94
N ASP A 98 -18.06 -14.56 -13.74
CA ASP A 98 -17.88 -15.24 -12.45
C ASP A 98 -16.41 -15.66 -12.19
N ASP A 99 -16.13 -16.96 -12.08
CA ASP A 99 -14.80 -17.52 -11.83
C ASP A 99 -14.05 -17.90 -13.12
N LYS A 100 -14.62 -17.55 -14.27
CA LYS A 100 -14.08 -17.87 -15.60
C LYS A 100 -13.55 -16.62 -16.27
N ILE A 101 -12.41 -16.77 -16.92
CA ILE A 101 -11.79 -15.74 -17.74
C ILE A 101 -11.37 -16.35 -19.06
N GLU A 102 -11.68 -15.68 -20.15
CA GLU A 102 -11.11 -15.98 -21.46
C GLU A 102 -10.48 -14.73 -22.08
N GLY A 103 -9.45 -14.92 -22.90
CA GLY A 103 -8.85 -13.77 -23.55
C GLY A 103 -7.60 -14.06 -24.35
N VAL A 104 -6.89 -12.99 -24.70
CA VAL A 104 -5.65 -12.99 -25.44
C VAL A 104 -4.54 -12.36 -24.60
N MET A 105 -3.45 -13.11 -24.41
CA MET A 105 -2.20 -12.62 -23.84
C MET A 105 -1.25 -12.27 -24.98
N THR A 106 -0.56 -11.14 -24.87
CA THR A 106 0.54 -10.74 -25.75
C THR A 106 1.81 -10.52 -24.94
N SER A 107 2.84 -11.30 -25.26
CA SER A 107 4.18 -11.15 -24.68
C SER A 107 5.23 -11.27 -25.79
N ASN A 108 6.17 -10.32 -25.86
CA ASN A 108 7.21 -10.30 -26.89
C ASN A 108 6.68 -10.51 -28.33
N ASN A 109 5.59 -9.80 -28.69
CA ASN A 109 4.90 -9.90 -29.99
C ASN A 109 4.31 -11.29 -30.31
N THR A 110 4.21 -12.19 -29.33
CA THR A 110 3.55 -13.49 -29.47
C THR A 110 2.20 -13.45 -28.78
N PHE A 111 1.18 -13.99 -29.45
CA PHE A 111 -0.20 -14.01 -28.99
C PHE A 111 -0.60 -15.42 -28.55
N TYR A 112 -1.24 -15.51 -27.40
CA TYR A 112 -1.77 -16.76 -26.86
C TYR A 112 -3.23 -16.54 -26.45
N ASN A 113 -4.14 -17.35 -26.97
CA ASN A 113 -5.47 -17.41 -26.34
C ASN A 113 -5.31 -18.15 -25.02
N TYR A 114 -5.92 -17.64 -23.97
CA TYR A 114 -5.87 -18.25 -22.65
C TYR A 114 -7.26 -18.37 -22.06
N PHE A 115 -7.35 -19.27 -21.08
CA PHE A 115 -8.56 -19.52 -20.33
C PHE A 115 -8.20 -19.81 -18.88
N ILE A 116 -8.92 -19.22 -17.94
CA ILE A 116 -8.76 -19.44 -16.50
C ILE A 116 -10.12 -19.84 -15.93
N TYR A 117 -10.15 -20.90 -15.13
CA TYR A 117 -11.33 -21.25 -14.34
C TYR A 117 -10.90 -21.82 -12.99
N GLY A 118 -11.37 -21.21 -11.91
CA GLY A 118 -10.85 -21.46 -10.57
C GLY A 118 -9.31 -21.34 -10.54
N ASN A 119 -8.62 -22.42 -10.19
CA ASN A 119 -7.15 -22.45 -10.09
C ASN A 119 -6.45 -23.02 -11.34
N ILE A 120 -7.19 -23.28 -12.43
CA ILE A 120 -6.63 -23.91 -13.63
C ILE A 120 -6.40 -22.82 -14.69
N ASN A 121 -5.16 -22.74 -15.17
CA ASN A 121 -4.75 -21.86 -16.25
C ASN A 121 -4.49 -22.69 -17.51
N LEU A 122 -5.09 -22.30 -18.63
CA LEU A 122 -4.93 -22.96 -19.91
C LEU A 122 -4.43 -21.98 -20.96
N ILE A 123 -3.59 -22.46 -21.87
CA ILE A 123 -3.22 -21.76 -23.10
C ILE A 123 -3.59 -22.59 -24.32
N LYS A 124 -4.13 -21.94 -25.34
CA LYS A 124 -4.44 -22.59 -26.62
C LYS A 124 -3.15 -22.77 -27.42
N THR A 125 -2.82 -24.03 -27.66
CA THR A 125 -1.84 -24.44 -28.68
C THR A 125 -2.57 -24.69 -30.00
N THR A 126 -1.89 -25.21 -31.03
CA THR A 126 -2.42 -25.29 -32.41
C THR A 126 -3.87 -25.78 -32.49
N ASP A 127 -4.22 -26.86 -31.78
CA ASP A 127 -5.56 -27.47 -31.88
C ASP A 127 -6.23 -27.77 -30.53
N LYS A 128 -5.58 -27.48 -29.39
CA LYS A 128 -6.07 -27.85 -28.06
C LYS A 128 -5.60 -26.89 -26.96
N TYR A 129 -6.32 -26.88 -25.86
CA TYR A 129 -5.88 -26.20 -24.65
C TYR A 129 -4.94 -27.09 -23.84
N GLU A 130 -3.83 -26.51 -23.37
CA GLU A 130 -2.87 -27.18 -22.49
C GLU A 130 -2.78 -26.43 -21.17
N VAL A 131 -2.66 -27.18 -20.06
CA VAL A 131 -2.46 -26.62 -18.72
C VAL A 131 -1.11 -25.93 -18.65
N THR A 132 -1.10 -24.73 -18.09
CA THR A 132 0.10 -23.92 -17.87
C THR A 132 0.21 -23.48 -16.41
N SER A 133 1.37 -22.93 -16.04
CA SER A 133 1.55 -22.18 -14.80
C SER A 133 0.65 -20.93 -14.77
N GLU A 134 0.57 -20.31 -13.60
CA GLU A 134 -0.15 -19.06 -13.41
C GLU A 134 0.27 -17.98 -14.40
N LEU A 135 -0.73 -17.30 -14.99
CA LEU A 135 -0.53 -16.33 -16.07
C LEU A 135 -0.27 -14.92 -15.54
N TYR A 136 -0.95 -14.53 -14.46
CA TYR A 136 -0.86 -13.18 -13.90
C TYR A 136 0.16 -13.12 -12.77
N HIS A 137 1.05 -12.13 -12.83
CA HIS A 137 1.90 -11.82 -11.69
C HIS A 137 1.08 -11.08 -10.63
N PHE A 138 1.31 -11.38 -9.36
CA PHE A 138 0.62 -10.74 -8.24
C PHE A 138 -0.92 -10.85 -8.32
N ASN A 139 -1.42 -11.98 -8.84
CA ASN A 139 -2.85 -12.23 -8.96
C ASN A 139 -3.58 -12.07 -7.62
N ASN A 140 -2.97 -12.53 -6.53
CA ASN A 140 -3.45 -12.35 -5.16
C ASN A 140 -3.65 -10.87 -4.72
N ILE A 141 -2.94 -9.92 -5.32
CA ILE A 141 -3.11 -8.49 -5.06
C ILE A 141 -4.25 -7.91 -5.89
N THR A 142 -4.36 -8.35 -7.14
CA THR A 142 -5.31 -7.81 -8.12
C THR A 142 -6.62 -8.57 -8.21
N ASP A 143 -6.77 -9.67 -7.46
CA ASP A 143 -8.01 -10.44 -7.37
C ASP A 143 -9.14 -9.58 -6.82
N ASP A 144 -10.30 -9.66 -7.45
CA ASP A 144 -11.48 -8.85 -7.15
C ASP A 144 -11.85 -8.89 -5.66
N ASN A 145 -11.72 -10.07 -5.02
CA ASN A 145 -12.08 -10.25 -3.61
C ASN A 145 -11.06 -9.63 -2.64
N ASN A 146 -9.92 -9.18 -3.14
CA ASN A 146 -8.86 -8.59 -2.34
C ASN A 146 -8.70 -7.08 -2.58
N ILE A 147 -9.19 -6.54 -3.69
CA ILE A 147 -9.08 -5.10 -4.02
C ILE A 147 -9.56 -4.24 -2.85
N SER A 148 -10.78 -4.48 -2.36
CA SER A 148 -11.35 -3.75 -1.22
C SER A 148 -10.51 -3.91 0.05
N LYS A 149 -10.00 -5.11 0.35
CA LYS A 149 -9.12 -5.35 1.51
C LYS A 149 -7.83 -4.51 1.46
N PHE A 150 -7.21 -4.39 0.29
CA PHE A 150 -6.02 -3.54 0.12
C PHE A 150 -6.37 -2.06 0.28
N LEU A 151 -7.46 -1.60 -0.34
CA LEU A 151 -7.88 -0.20 -0.28
C LEU A 151 -8.29 0.23 1.15
N GLU A 152 -8.93 -0.64 1.92
CA GLU A 152 -9.28 -0.40 3.32
C GLU A 152 -8.06 -0.21 4.23
N LYS A 153 -6.94 -0.85 3.90
CA LYS A 153 -5.69 -0.76 4.66
C LYS A 153 -4.71 0.27 4.10
N ALA A 154 -4.93 0.74 2.88
CA ALA A 154 -4.12 1.75 2.26
C ALA A 154 -4.44 3.15 2.78
N TYR A 155 -3.46 4.05 2.73
CA TYR A 155 -3.60 5.44 3.14
C TYR A 155 -3.84 6.32 1.92
N LEU A 156 -4.97 7.04 1.89
CA LEU A 156 -5.28 7.98 0.82
C LEU A 156 -4.36 9.21 0.90
N ILE A 157 -3.60 9.46 -0.16
CA ILE A 157 -2.67 10.59 -0.29
C ILE A 157 -3.35 11.78 -0.94
N SER A 158 -4.11 11.54 -2.02
CA SER A 158 -4.78 12.61 -2.76
C SER A 158 -5.98 12.12 -3.55
N LYS A 159 -6.91 13.06 -3.80
CA LYS A 159 -8.06 12.94 -4.70
C LYS A 159 -7.97 14.06 -5.73
N THR A 160 -8.16 13.74 -7.00
CA THR A 160 -8.20 14.70 -8.11
C THR A 160 -9.47 14.48 -8.91
N GLU A 161 -10.34 15.48 -8.95
CA GLU A 161 -11.54 15.49 -9.79
C GLU A 161 -11.21 16.21 -11.11
N TYR A 162 -11.55 15.59 -12.23
CA TYR A 162 -11.31 16.13 -13.57
C TYR A 162 -12.56 16.81 -14.11
N GLU A 163 -12.39 17.77 -15.03
CA GLU A 163 -13.51 18.45 -15.69
C GLU A 163 -14.42 17.49 -16.48
N SER A 164 -13.90 16.33 -16.88
CA SER A 164 -14.64 15.25 -17.54
C SER A 164 -15.45 14.38 -16.57
N GLY A 165 -15.64 14.82 -15.31
CA GLY A 165 -16.38 14.08 -14.27
C GLY A 165 -15.65 12.88 -13.66
N ASN A 166 -14.58 12.39 -14.28
CA ASN A 166 -13.75 11.33 -13.71
C ASN A 166 -13.03 11.78 -12.43
N THR A 167 -12.81 10.85 -11.50
CA THR A 167 -12.01 11.11 -10.28
C THR A 167 -10.86 10.12 -10.15
N SER A 168 -9.67 10.61 -9.82
CA SER A 168 -8.51 9.81 -9.46
C SER A 168 -8.23 9.86 -7.95
N TYR A 169 -8.07 8.68 -7.34
CA TYR A 169 -7.69 8.49 -5.95
C TYR A 169 -6.29 7.86 -5.90
N ASN A 170 -5.37 8.46 -5.15
CA ASN A 170 -3.99 7.98 -5.02
C ASN A 170 -3.73 7.53 -3.60
N TYR A 171 -3.32 6.27 -3.44
CA TYR A 171 -3.07 5.62 -2.17
C TYR A 171 -1.62 5.19 -2.02
N GLU A 172 -1.17 5.10 -0.78
CA GLU A 172 0.05 4.40 -0.40
C GLU A 172 -0.25 3.23 0.53
N ILE A 173 0.45 2.11 0.33
CA ILE A 173 0.33 0.92 1.17
C ILE A 173 1.72 0.31 1.41
N THR A 174 2.04 -0.01 2.66
CA THR A 174 3.38 -0.50 3.01
C THR A 174 3.58 -1.95 2.58
N THR A 175 4.81 -2.32 2.25
CA THR A 175 5.18 -3.72 1.95
C THR A 175 4.74 -4.69 3.06
N ASN A 176 4.88 -4.29 4.33
CA ASN A 176 4.45 -5.10 5.48
C ASN A 176 2.92 -5.31 5.48
N THR A 177 2.15 -4.27 5.16
CA THR A 177 0.68 -4.37 5.07
C THR A 177 0.26 -5.30 3.93
N ILE A 178 0.91 -5.20 2.77
CA ILE A 178 0.66 -6.11 1.64
C ILE A 178 0.94 -7.56 2.05
N ASP A 179 2.12 -7.82 2.63
CA ASP A 179 2.51 -9.16 3.05
C ASP A 179 1.55 -9.73 4.12
N SER A 180 1.09 -8.89 5.04
CA SER A 180 0.12 -9.27 6.07
C SER A 180 -1.23 -9.68 5.48
N ILE A 181 -1.72 -8.98 4.45
CA ILE A 181 -2.98 -9.33 3.77
C ILE A 181 -2.85 -10.66 3.03
N ILE A 182 -1.71 -10.90 2.38
CA ILE A 182 -1.50 -12.07 1.52
C ILE A 182 -1.12 -13.32 2.32
N ASN A 183 -0.12 -13.19 3.18
CA ASN A 183 0.57 -14.30 3.85
C ASN A 183 0.16 -14.45 5.32
N ASN A 184 -0.66 -13.54 5.86
CA ASN A 184 -1.03 -13.48 7.28
C ASN A 184 0.19 -13.37 8.22
N THR A 185 1.24 -12.72 7.75
CA THR A 185 2.51 -12.51 8.46
C THR A 185 2.70 -11.06 8.86
N ASN A 186 3.47 -10.81 9.92
CA ASN A 186 3.90 -9.46 10.29
C ASN A 186 5.42 -9.43 10.17
N LEU A 187 5.89 -8.61 9.25
CA LEU A 187 7.31 -8.45 8.97
C LEU A 187 7.86 -7.28 9.79
N ASP A 188 9.05 -7.46 10.35
CA ASP A 188 9.85 -6.37 10.92
C ASP A 188 10.77 -5.80 9.83
N ILE A 189 10.17 -5.11 8.87
CA ILE A 189 10.87 -4.43 7.77
C ILE A 189 10.54 -2.95 7.76
N ALA A 190 11.38 -2.16 7.10
CA ALA A 190 11.06 -0.75 6.86
C ALA A 190 9.76 -0.62 6.06
N ASP A 191 8.87 0.28 6.49
CA ASP A 191 7.63 0.63 5.81
C ASP A 191 7.92 1.42 4.52
N ILE A 192 8.42 0.73 3.50
CA ILE A 192 8.58 1.32 2.17
C ILE A 192 7.23 1.23 1.45
N PRO A 193 6.65 2.37 1.01
CA PRO A 193 5.33 2.38 0.41
C PRO A 193 5.35 1.84 -1.03
N ASN A 194 4.26 1.19 -1.38
CA ASN A 194 3.79 0.89 -2.73
C ASN A 194 2.63 1.84 -3.04
N LYS A 195 2.28 2.03 -4.30
CA LYS A 195 1.21 2.96 -4.68
C LYS A 195 0.06 2.24 -5.36
N ILE A 196 -1.16 2.70 -5.09
CA ILE A 196 -2.36 2.28 -5.80
C ILE A 196 -3.05 3.55 -6.30
N THR A 197 -3.25 3.67 -7.60
CA THR A 197 -4.03 4.73 -8.21
C THR A 197 -5.31 4.13 -8.77
N LEU A 198 -6.44 4.67 -8.34
CA LEU A 198 -7.77 4.25 -8.76
C LEU A 198 -8.40 5.38 -9.56
N GLU A 199 -8.96 5.08 -10.72
CA GLU A 199 -9.68 6.04 -11.57
C GLU A 199 -11.13 5.61 -11.71
N THR A 200 -12.03 6.58 -11.58
CA THR A 200 -13.49 6.40 -11.67
C THR A 200 -14.07 7.15 -12.86
N ASN A 201 -15.22 6.69 -13.35
CA ASN A 201 -16.05 7.42 -14.31
C ASN A 201 -16.94 8.47 -13.61
N GLU A 202 -17.81 9.15 -14.38
CA GLU A 202 -18.77 10.14 -13.86
C GLU A 202 -19.84 9.55 -12.92
N GLU A 203 -20.03 8.23 -12.94
CA GLU A 203 -20.96 7.50 -12.09
C GLU A 203 -20.29 6.94 -10.82
N ASP A 204 -19.05 7.35 -10.56
CA ASP A 204 -18.18 6.91 -9.49
C ASP A 204 -17.76 5.42 -9.58
N GLU A 205 -18.03 4.73 -10.69
CA GLU A 205 -17.61 3.34 -10.88
C GLU A 205 -16.11 3.28 -11.16
N VAL A 206 -15.43 2.34 -10.53
CA VAL A 206 -13.99 2.13 -10.73
C VAL A 206 -13.73 1.49 -12.08
N VAL A 207 -13.12 2.25 -12.99
CA VAL A 207 -12.84 1.80 -14.37
C VAL A 207 -11.37 1.47 -14.60
N LYS A 208 -10.48 1.85 -13.68
CA LYS A 208 -9.05 1.52 -13.80
C LYS A 208 -8.35 1.54 -12.45
N ILE A 209 -7.45 0.58 -12.26
CA ILE A 209 -6.57 0.51 -11.10
C ILE A 209 -5.14 0.27 -11.57
N THR A 210 -4.23 1.11 -11.11
CA THR A 210 -2.79 1.02 -11.34
C THR A 210 -2.08 0.74 -10.02
N TYR A 211 -1.32 -0.36 -9.96
CA TYR A 211 -0.48 -0.74 -8.84
C TYR A 211 0.99 -0.50 -9.19
N ASP A 212 1.70 0.30 -8.40
CA ASP A 212 3.16 0.34 -8.38
C ASP A 212 3.64 -0.47 -7.18
N LEU A 213 4.07 -1.71 -7.45
CA LEU A 213 4.48 -2.71 -6.47
C LEU A 213 6.00 -2.80 -6.35
N THR A 214 6.75 -1.82 -6.86
CA THR A 214 8.23 -1.85 -6.91
C THR A 214 8.86 -2.18 -5.56
N SER A 215 8.34 -1.61 -4.46
CA SER A 215 8.84 -1.86 -3.10
C SER A 215 8.57 -3.29 -2.65
N TYR A 216 7.38 -3.82 -2.91
CA TYR A 216 6.98 -5.18 -2.57
C TYR A 216 7.71 -6.23 -3.43
N SER A 217 7.79 -6.01 -4.73
CA SER A 217 8.54 -6.87 -5.66
C SER A 217 10.04 -6.92 -5.33
N THR A 218 10.63 -5.79 -4.94
CA THR A 218 12.03 -5.74 -4.52
C THR A 218 12.26 -6.55 -3.24
N TYR A 219 11.31 -6.49 -2.30
CA TYR A 219 11.33 -7.31 -1.10
C TYR A 219 11.23 -8.81 -1.43
N LEU A 220 10.23 -9.24 -2.20
CA LEU A 220 10.05 -10.66 -2.54
C LEU A 220 11.25 -11.26 -3.27
N ASN A 221 11.84 -10.51 -4.21
CA ASN A 221 12.93 -11.02 -5.04
C ASN A 221 14.32 -10.82 -4.42
N ASN A 222 14.43 -10.10 -3.29
CA ASN A 222 15.71 -9.69 -2.69
C ASN A 222 16.65 -8.96 -3.67
N MET A 223 16.10 -8.27 -4.68
CA MET A 223 16.84 -7.47 -5.65
C MET A 223 15.95 -6.36 -6.22
N PRO A 224 16.52 -5.20 -6.62
CA PRO A 224 15.75 -4.11 -7.21
C PRO A 224 14.90 -4.60 -8.38
N THR A 225 13.58 -4.50 -8.24
CA THR A 225 12.60 -4.99 -9.22
C THR A 225 11.52 -3.93 -9.38
N THR A 226 11.44 -3.32 -10.57
CA THR A 226 10.36 -2.38 -10.89
C THR A 226 9.14 -3.16 -11.34
N THR A 227 7.97 -2.85 -10.78
CA THR A 227 6.73 -3.55 -11.10
C THR A 227 5.58 -2.58 -11.13
N THR A 228 4.94 -2.48 -12.30
CA THR A 228 3.67 -1.78 -12.46
C THR A 228 2.65 -2.71 -13.08
N ILE A 229 1.44 -2.74 -12.53
CA ILE A 229 0.31 -3.48 -13.06
C ILE A 229 -0.83 -2.49 -13.25
N THR A 230 -1.36 -2.38 -14.46
CA THR A 230 -2.51 -1.53 -14.76
C THR A 230 -3.64 -2.41 -15.25
N VAL A 231 -4.80 -2.34 -14.61
CA VAL A 231 -6.02 -3.03 -15.05
C VAL A 231 -7.08 -1.98 -15.37
N SER A 232 -7.64 -2.01 -16.57
CA SER A 232 -8.80 -1.20 -16.95
C SER A 232 -10.00 -2.11 -17.20
N TYR A 233 -11.17 -1.67 -16.78
CA TYR A 233 -12.41 -2.42 -16.78
C TYR A 233 -13.48 -1.70 -17.60
N SER A 234 -14.36 -2.47 -18.24
CA SER A 234 -15.50 -1.96 -19.02
C SER A 234 -16.58 -3.02 -19.16
N ASN A 235 -17.74 -2.67 -19.73
CA ASN A 235 -18.83 -3.59 -20.05
C ASN A 235 -19.30 -4.42 -18.83
N PHE A 236 -19.47 -3.76 -17.68
CA PHE A 236 -19.90 -4.41 -16.45
C PHE A 236 -21.29 -5.03 -16.60
N GLY A 237 -21.43 -6.30 -16.23
CA GLY A 237 -22.72 -7.02 -16.29
C GLY A 237 -23.19 -7.39 -17.71
N GLU A 238 -22.37 -7.13 -18.74
CA GLU A 238 -22.72 -7.37 -20.15
C GLU A 238 -22.04 -8.62 -20.75
N ILE A 239 -21.18 -9.30 -19.98
CA ILE A 239 -20.45 -10.48 -20.46
C ILE A 239 -21.34 -11.71 -20.38
N GLU A 240 -21.53 -12.40 -21.51
CA GLU A 240 -22.24 -13.69 -21.56
C GLU A 240 -21.48 -14.77 -20.76
N ASP A 241 -22.16 -15.86 -20.39
CA ASP A 241 -21.48 -16.96 -19.68
C ASP A 241 -20.40 -17.57 -20.57
N ILE A 242 -19.22 -17.79 -19.98
CA ILE A 242 -18.05 -18.30 -20.68
C ILE A 242 -18.10 -19.83 -20.65
N GLU A 243 -18.04 -20.47 -21.82
CA GLU A 243 -18.00 -21.93 -21.93
C GLU A 243 -16.59 -22.48 -21.65
N ILE A 244 -16.50 -23.53 -20.84
CA ILE A 244 -15.21 -24.20 -20.57
C ILE A 244 -14.77 -24.92 -21.86
N PRO A 245 -13.56 -24.65 -22.38
CA PRO A 245 -13.11 -25.25 -23.63
C PRO A 245 -12.96 -26.77 -23.50
N GLU A 246 -13.39 -27.49 -24.54
CA GLU A 246 -13.16 -28.93 -24.66
C GLU A 246 -11.66 -29.22 -24.82
N SER A 247 -11.18 -30.28 -24.16
CA SER A 247 -9.78 -30.72 -24.14
C SER A 247 -9.36 -31.50 -25.39
#